data_AF-A0A964LMH3-F1
#
_entry.id   AF-A0A964LMH3-F1
#
_cell.length_a   1.000
_cell.length_b   1.000
_cell.length_c   1.000
_cell.angle_alpha   90.00
_cell.angle_beta   90.00
_cell.angle_gamma   90.00
#
_symmetry.space_group_name_H-M   'P 1'
#
loop_
_entity.id
_entity.type
_entity.pdbx_description
1 polymer ?
#
loop_
_entity_poly.entity_id
_entity_poly.type
_entity_poly.pdbx_seq_one_letter_code
_entity_poly.pdbx_strand_id
1 'polypeptide(L)'
;MKFLGSFILGLSFVAPLGAQDKRPLGVDDFLRIGIVGDPQISPNGALVAYPVTTPSLADDRNISRLRVLDLVTGSSRELTSGPGSDRAPRWAKDGLTLAFLSNRNGTSQVWRTRIDPSEGMQAFTALQLQRIPSKFLYVPDEGHFVLRLRNRRLWWGVVLDWLDEYLRPGAAKTNP
;
A
#
# COMPACT_ATOMS: atom_id res chain seq x y z
N MET A 1 -31.75 2.82 -53.93
CA MET A 1 -31.30 1.41 -54.05
C MET A 1 -29.90 1.38 -54.62
N LYS A 2 -28.91 0.97 -53.81
CA LYS A 2 -27.58 0.39 -54.13
C LYS A 2 -26.62 0.69 -52.97
N PHE A 3 -26.51 -0.26 -52.03
CA PHE A 3 -25.43 -0.32 -51.04
C PHE A 3 -24.19 -0.88 -51.74
N LEU A 4 -23.04 -0.23 -51.60
CA LEU A 4 -21.74 -0.81 -51.95
C LEU A 4 -20.91 -0.87 -50.67
N GLY A 5 -20.75 -2.08 -50.15
CA GLY A 5 -19.89 -2.37 -49.01
C GLY A 5 -18.43 -2.44 -49.43
N SER A 6 -17.55 -1.99 -48.54
CA SER A 6 -16.13 -2.35 -48.58
C SER A 6 -15.73 -2.80 -47.18
N PHE A 7 -15.44 -4.08 -47.07
CA PHE A 7 -15.01 -4.74 -45.85
C PHE A 7 -13.47 -4.76 -45.90
N ILE A 8 -12.82 -3.87 -45.15
CA ILE A 8 -11.36 -3.90 -45.02
C ILE A 8 -11.00 -5.01 -44.05
N LEU A 9 -10.45 -6.09 -44.60
CA LEU A 9 -9.91 -7.21 -43.85
C LEU A 9 -8.63 -6.74 -43.13
N GLY A 10 -8.75 -6.42 -41.84
CA GLY A 10 -7.61 -6.10 -40.99
C GLY A 10 -6.76 -7.35 -40.74
N LEU A 11 -5.58 -7.42 -41.37
CA LEU A 11 -4.60 -8.47 -41.10
C LEU A 11 -3.96 -8.21 -39.73
N SER A 12 -4.46 -8.85 -38.68
CA SER A 12 -3.81 -8.83 -37.37
C SER A 12 -2.53 -9.67 -37.42
N PHE A 13 -1.37 -9.00 -37.40
CA PHE A 13 -0.09 -9.65 -37.17
C PHE A 13 -0.05 -10.10 -35.70
N VAL A 14 -0.24 -11.39 -35.44
CA VAL A 14 0.11 -11.99 -34.15
C VAL A 14 1.62 -12.19 -34.18
N ALA A 15 2.37 -11.28 -33.54
CA ALA A 15 3.79 -11.51 -33.31
C ALA A 15 3.94 -12.77 -32.45
N PRO A 16 4.85 -13.70 -32.80
CA PRO A 16 5.13 -14.82 -31.92
C PRO A 16 5.71 -14.25 -30.62
N LEU A 17 5.16 -14.67 -29.48
CA LEU A 17 5.81 -14.54 -28.18
C LEU A 17 7.10 -15.35 -28.25
N GLY A 18 8.18 -14.71 -28.71
CA GLY A 18 9.51 -15.27 -28.64
C GLY A 18 9.82 -15.62 -27.19
N ALA A 19 10.28 -16.85 -26.97
CA ALA A 19 10.80 -17.24 -25.67
C ALA A 19 11.87 -16.22 -25.26
N GLN A 20 11.72 -15.64 -24.07
CA GLN A 20 12.72 -14.72 -23.53
C GLN A 20 14.05 -15.49 -23.42
N ASP A 21 15.05 -15.07 -24.20
CA ASP A 21 16.37 -15.71 -24.19
C ASP A 21 16.92 -15.66 -22.75
N LYS A 22 17.05 -16.84 -22.15
CA LYS A 22 17.58 -16.99 -20.80
C LYS A 22 19.09 -16.79 -20.87
N ARG A 23 19.58 -15.64 -20.43
CA ARG A 23 21.02 -15.40 -20.29
C ARG A 23 21.58 -16.08 -19.03
N PRO A 24 22.85 -16.53 -19.03
CA PRO A 24 23.51 -16.97 -17.81
C PRO A 24 23.54 -15.89 -16.72
N LEU A 25 23.58 -16.33 -15.46
CA LEU A 25 23.80 -15.45 -14.32
C LEU A 25 25.18 -14.80 -14.43
N GLY A 26 25.24 -13.48 -14.31
CA GLY A 26 26.46 -12.68 -14.24
C GLY A 26 26.69 -12.13 -12.84
N VAL A 27 27.86 -11.53 -12.61
CA VAL A 27 28.20 -10.91 -11.31
C VAL A 27 27.16 -9.86 -10.89
N ASP A 28 26.67 -9.06 -11.84
CA ASP A 28 25.66 -8.03 -11.58
C ASP A 28 24.33 -8.59 -11.08
N ASP A 29 24.00 -9.85 -11.38
CA ASP A 29 22.78 -10.48 -10.88
C ASP A 29 22.89 -10.71 -9.37
N PHE A 30 24.06 -11.11 -8.89
CA PHE A 30 24.31 -11.29 -7.45
C PHE A 30 24.25 -9.98 -6.68
N LEU A 31 24.63 -8.86 -7.32
CA LEU A 31 24.51 -7.52 -6.72
C LEU A 31 23.06 -7.03 -6.62
N ARG A 32 22.11 -7.70 -7.29
CA ARG A 32 20.68 -7.38 -7.26
C ARG A 32 19.87 -8.31 -6.36
N ILE A 33 20.50 -9.35 -5.78
CA ILE A 33 19.82 -10.27 -4.89
C ILE A 33 19.50 -9.54 -3.58
N GLY A 34 18.21 -9.37 -3.31
CA GLY A 34 17.72 -8.86 -2.04
C GLY A 34 17.61 -9.97 -0.99
N ILE A 35 18.20 -9.75 0.17
CA ILE A 35 18.08 -10.65 1.33
C ILE A 35 16.96 -10.11 2.23
N VAL A 36 15.92 -10.92 2.44
CA VAL A 36 14.82 -10.62 3.37
C VAL A 36 15.20 -11.08 4.77
N GLY A 37 14.99 -10.25 5.78
CA GLY A 37 15.24 -10.58 7.19
C GLY A 37 14.15 -10.05 8.12
N ASP A 38 14.24 -10.41 9.40
CA ASP A 38 13.40 -9.91 10.52
C ASP A 38 11.94 -9.53 10.16
N PRO A 39 11.13 -10.47 9.63
CA PRO A 39 9.74 -10.19 9.30
C PRO A 39 8.90 -10.03 10.57
N GLN A 40 8.03 -9.02 10.58
CA GLN A 40 7.20 -8.67 11.73
C GLN A 40 5.75 -8.46 11.30
N ILE A 41 4.85 -9.26 11.83
CA ILE A 41 3.40 -9.16 11.56
C ILE A 41 2.81 -8.01 12.39
N SER A 42 1.96 -7.19 11.79
CA SER A 42 1.26 -6.11 12.49
C SER A 42 0.27 -6.67 13.53
N PRO A 43 -0.06 -5.94 14.61
CA PRO A 43 -1.01 -6.37 15.63
C PRO A 43 -2.39 -6.80 15.11
N ASN A 44 -2.82 -6.21 13.99
CA ASN A 44 -4.08 -6.54 13.33
C ASN A 44 -3.98 -7.74 12.36
N GLY A 45 -2.78 -8.27 12.13
CA GLY A 45 -2.53 -9.41 11.25
C GLY A 45 -2.64 -9.10 9.75
N ALA A 46 -2.80 -7.83 9.36
CA ALA A 46 -3.01 -7.44 7.97
C ALA A 46 -1.71 -7.20 7.19
N LEU A 47 -0.63 -6.80 7.87
CA LEU A 47 0.60 -6.33 7.27
C LEU A 47 1.81 -7.08 7.81
N VAL A 48 2.84 -7.25 6.97
CA VAL A 48 4.17 -7.71 7.40
C VAL A 48 5.19 -6.64 7.06
N ALA A 49 5.87 -6.11 8.07
CA ALA A 49 7.03 -5.24 7.90
C ALA A 49 8.30 -6.09 7.88
N TYR A 50 9.20 -5.84 6.94
CA TYR A 50 10.46 -6.57 6.84
C TYR A 50 11.55 -5.72 6.15
N PRO A 51 12.81 -5.80 6.60
CA PRO A 51 13.93 -5.28 5.84
C PRO A 51 14.24 -6.15 4.60
N VAL A 52 14.55 -5.48 3.50
CA VAL A 52 15.26 -6.06 2.35
C VAL A 52 16.64 -5.44 2.27
N THR A 53 17.66 -6.28 2.27
CA THR A 53 19.07 -5.87 2.20
C THR A 53 19.61 -6.13 0.81
N THR A 54 20.12 -5.09 0.16
CA THR A 54 20.73 -5.16 -1.17
C THR A 54 22.13 -4.54 -1.13
N PRO A 55 23.10 -5.08 -1.88
CA PRO A 55 24.38 -4.41 -2.12
C PRO A 55 24.19 -3.02 -2.76
N SER A 56 24.88 -2.00 -2.24
CA SER A 56 24.98 -0.67 -2.86
C SER A 56 26.42 -0.41 -3.26
N LEU A 57 26.66 -0.32 -4.58
CA LEU A 57 27.97 0.05 -5.12
C LEU A 57 28.32 1.52 -4.82
N ALA A 58 27.32 2.40 -4.78
CA ALA A 58 27.53 3.82 -4.51
C ALA A 58 28.00 4.07 -3.07
N ASP A 59 27.57 3.24 -2.13
CA ASP A 59 27.94 3.34 -0.71
C ASP A 59 29.02 2.34 -0.28
N ASP A 60 29.47 1.48 -1.20
CA ASP A 60 30.38 0.35 -0.94
C ASP A 60 30.00 -0.50 0.28
N ARG A 61 28.71 -0.80 0.42
CA ARG A 61 28.15 -1.58 1.54
C ARG A 61 26.78 -2.17 1.23
N ASN A 62 26.33 -3.07 2.10
CA ASN A 62 24.94 -3.52 2.10
C ASN A 62 24.02 -2.46 2.73
N ILE A 63 22.87 -2.28 2.09
CA ILE A 63 21.86 -1.32 2.50
C ILE A 63 20.54 -2.04 2.73
N SER A 64 19.98 -1.90 3.92
CA SER A 64 18.64 -2.39 4.25
C SER A 64 17.59 -1.28 4.10
N ARG A 65 16.47 -1.61 3.47
CA ARG A 65 15.28 -0.75 3.37
C ARG A 65 14.09 -1.51 3.92
N LEU A 66 13.22 -0.81 4.63
CA LEU A 66 12.00 -1.44 5.14
C LEU A 66 10.95 -1.47 4.05
N ARG A 67 10.31 -2.63 3.93
CA ARG A 67 9.15 -2.85 3.08
C ARG A 67 7.98 -3.32 3.92
N VAL A 68 6.79 -3.14 3.38
CA VAL A 68 5.55 -3.63 3.96
C VAL A 68 4.82 -4.44 2.92
N LEU A 69 4.40 -5.63 3.30
CA LEU A 69 3.56 -6.53 2.51
C LEU A 69 2.15 -6.51 3.09
N ASP A 70 1.17 -6.30 2.22
CA ASP A 70 -0.22 -6.54 2.52
C ASP A 70 -0.54 -8.03 2.31
N LEU A 71 -1.01 -8.70 3.36
CA LEU A 71 -1.25 -10.15 3.34
C LEU A 71 -2.50 -10.57 2.58
N VAL A 72 -3.41 -9.64 2.28
CA VAL A 72 -4.65 -9.94 1.55
C VAL A 72 -4.42 -9.84 0.05
N THR A 73 -3.76 -8.78 -0.39
CA THR A 73 -3.48 -8.52 -1.81
C THR A 73 -2.18 -9.16 -2.30
N GLY A 74 -1.28 -9.53 -1.38
CA GLY A 74 0.07 -9.95 -1.71
C GLY A 74 0.98 -8.83 -2.20
N SER A 75 0.52 -7.57 -2.14
CA SER A 75 1.26 -6.43 -2.66
C SER A 75 2.32 -5.95 -1.67
N SER A 76 3.55 -5.78 -2.16
CA SER A 76 4.65 -5.21 -1.37
C SER A 76 5.04 -3.82 -1.84
N ARG A 77 5.19 -2.90 -0.90
CA ARG A 77 5.71 -1.55 -1.15
C ARG A 77 6.88 -1.21 -0.23
N GLU A 78 7.75 -0.33 -0.71
CA GLU A 78 8.81 0.27 0.10
C GLU A 78 8.21 1.27 1.11
N LEU A 79 8.78 1.31 2.31
CA LEU A 79 8.36 2.20 3.40
C LEU A 79 9.41 3.24 3.72
N THR A 80 10.69 2.93 3.57
CA THR A 80 11.79 3.85 3.87
C THR A 80 12.71 4.02 2.68
N SER A 81 13.26 5.23 2.53
CA SER A 81 14.24 5.60 1.51
C SER A 81 15.24 6.62 2.09
N GLY A 82 16.26 6.98 1.31
CA GLY A 82 17.26 7.97 1.71
C GLY A 82 18.61 7.37 2.14
N PRO A 83 19.49 8.14 2.79
CA PRO A 83 20.83 7.69 3.17
C PRO A 83 20.80 6.72 4.35
N GLY A 84 21.85 5.90 4.47
CA GLY A 84 22.00 4.94 5.55
C GLY A 84 21.23 3.64 5.31
N SER A 85 20.97 2.91 6.40
CA SER A 85 20.36 1.59 6.42
C SER A 85 19.31 1.52 7.51
N ASP A 86 18.13 1.00 7.17
CA ASP A 86 16.97 0.88 8.05
C ASP A 86 16.68 -0.60 8.34
N ARG A 87 16.60 -0.99 9.63
CA ARG A 87 16.50 -2.39 10.06
C ARG A 87 15.75 -2.54 11.38
N ALA A 88 15.52 -3.78 11.80
CA ALA A 88 14.88 -4.14 13.07
C ALA A 88 13.50 -3.46 13.27
N PRO A 89 12.55 -3.61 12.33
CA PRO A 89 11.24 -2.99 12.44
C PRO A 89 10.47 -3.55 13.64
N ARG A 90 9.68 -2.73 14.34
CA ARG A 90 8.78 -3.15 15.42
C ARG A 90 7.49 -2.36 15.33
N TRP A 91 6.36 -3.04 15.30
CA TRP A 91 5.04 -2.41 15.27
C TRP A 91 4.69 -1.84 16.64
N ALA A 92 4.13 -0.63 16.66
CA ALA A 92 3.39 -0.14 17.80
C ALA A 92 2.03 -0.85 17.89
N LYS A 93 1.41 -0.78 19.07
CA LYS A 93 0.09 -1.40 19.34
C LYS A 93 -1.03 -0.85 18.45
N ASP A 94 -0.85 0.36 17.91
CA ASP A 94 -1.81 1.02 17.02
C ASP A 94 -1.86 0.41 15.60
N GLY A 95 -0.98 -0.54 15.27
CA GLY A 95 -0.95 -1.21 13.97
C GLY A 95 -0.52 -0.33 12.79
N LEU A 96 -0.18 0.94 13.04
CA LEU A 96 0.07 1.94 12.00
C LEU A 96 1.37 2.71 12.24
N THR A 97 2.00 2.55 13.39
CA THR A 97 3.32 3.10 13.64
C THR A 97 4.36 1.99 13.66
N LEU A 98 5.48 2.21 12.96
CA LEU A 98 6.62 1.31 12.94
C LEU A 98 7.84 2.01 13.51
N ALA A 99 8.41 1.47 14.59
CA ALA A 99 9.71 1.86 15.11
C ALA A 99 10.81 1.00 14.46
N PHE A 100 11.99 1.56 14.22
CA PHE A 100 13.09 0.84 13.57
C PHE A 100 14.44 1.49 13.90
N LEU A 101 15.53 0.77 13.64
CA LEU A 101 16.89 1.31 13.74
C LEU A 101 17.33 1.90 12.41
N SER A 102 17.89 3.11 12.47
CA SER A 102 18.44 3.77 11.29
C SER A 102 19.69 4.57 11.62
N ASN A 103 20.70 4.46 10.74
CA ASN A 103 21.95 5.22 10.81
C ASN A 103 22.02 6.39 9.83
N ARG A 104 20.87 6.89 9.37
CA ARG A 104 20.77 7.97 8.37
C ARG A 104 21.48 9.27 8.77
N ASN A 105 21.70 9.50 10.06
CA ASN A 105 22.44 10.65 10.61
C ASN A 105 23.85 10.26 11.10
N GLY A 106 24.45 9.21 10.54
CA GLY A 106 25.81 8.75 10.86
C GLY A 106 25.91 7.78 12.05
N THR A 107 24.97 7.81 13.00
CA THR A 107 24.88 6.83 14.11
C THR A 107 23.53 6.14 14.14
N SER A 108 23.51 4.87 14.57
CA SER A 108 22.28 4.08 14.66
C SER A 108 21.40 4.57 15.81
N GLN A 109 20.22 5.07 15.48
CA GLN A 109 19.22 5.59 16.43
C GLN A 109 17.87 4.90 16.20
N VAL A 110 16.95 5.04 17.16
CA VAL A 110 15.55 4.62 16.99
C VAL A 110 14.81 5.70 16.22
N TRP A 111 14.18 5.29 15.12
CA TRP A 111 13.30 6.11 14.30
C TRP A 111 11.90 5.54 14.34
N ARG A 112 10.92 6.38 14.03
CA ARG A 112 9.53 5.96 13.84
C ARG A 112 8.98 6.51 12.54
N THR A 113 8.15 5.72 11.89
CA THR A 113 7.37 6.14 10.74
C THR A 113 5.93 5.67 10.89
N ARG A 114 5.01 6.37 10.21
CA ARG A 114 3.60 5.95 10.12
C ARG A 114 3.35 5.28 8.79
N ILE A 115 2.56 4.21 8.84
CA ILE A 115 1.93 3.57 7.69
C ILE A 115 0.76 4.45 7.35
N ASP A 116 0.91 5.17 6.25
CA ASP A 116 0.00 6.24 5.90
C ASP A 116 -1.38 5.67 5.51
N PRO A 117 -2.50 6.08 6.16
CA PRO A 117 -3.85 5.93 5.62
C PRO A 117 -4.15 6.98 4.53
N SER A 118 -3.11 7.59 3.92
CA SER A 118 -3.20 8.81 3.14
C SER A 118 -4.21 8.76 2.02
N GLU A 119 -4.43 7.63 1.37
CA GLU A 119 -5.41 7.56 0.27
C GLU A 119 -6.82 7.90 0.77
N GLY A 120 -7.26 7.29 1.87
CA GLY A 120 -8.56 7.59 2.47
C GLY A 120 -8.63 9.00 3.05
N MET A 121 -7.53 9.46 3.65
CA MET A 121 -7.46 10.80 4.25
C MET A 121 -7.42 11.91 3.19
N GLN A 122 -6.72 11.70 2.07
CA GLN A 122 -6.69 12.60 0.91
C GLN A 122 -8.06 12.66 0.24
N ALA A 123 -8.71 11.51 0.02
CA ALA A 123 -10.07 11.48 -0.52
C ALA A 123 -11.04 12.25 0.39
N PHE A 124 -10.99 12.01 1.70
CA PHE A 124 -11.79 12.76 2.67
C PHE A 124 -11.47 14.26 2.63
N THR A 125 -10.19 14.67 2.66
CA THR A 125 -9.79 16.08 2.56
C THR A 125 -10.29 16.72 1.27
N ALA A 126 -10.22 16.04 0.12
CA ALA A 126 -10.74 16.55 -1.13
C ALA A 126 -12.26 16.77 -1.08
N LEU A 127 -13.02 15.83 -0.51
CA LEU A 127 -14.47 15.99 -0.31
C LEU A 127 -14.80 17.17 0.61
N GLN A 128 -14.04 17.34 1.70
CA GLN A 128 -14.19 18.48 2.61
C GLN A 128 -13.92 19.81 1.92
N LEU A 129 -12.84 19.92 1.12
CA LEU A 129 -12.52 21.12 0.35
C LEU A 129 -13.60 21.47 -0.68
N GLN A 130 -14.24 20.45 -1.26
CA GLN A 130 -15.35 20.61 -2.20
C GLN A 130 -16.70 20.85 -1.50
N ARG A 131 -16.73 20.90 -0.16
CA ARG A 131 -17.94 21.01 0.67
C ARG A 131 -18.95 19.90 0.38
N ILE A 132 -18.47 18.72 -0.01
CA ILE A 132 -19.29 17.53 -0.15
C ILE A 132 -19.39 16.88 1.23
N PRO A 133 -20.62 16.63 1.75
CA PRO A 133 -20.78 15.91 2.99
C PRO A 133 -20.06 14.55 2.92
N SER A 134 -19.23 14.26 3.92
CA SER A 134 -18.51 12.99 4.02
C SER A 134 -18.17 12.68 5.48
N LYS A 135 -18.05 11.40 5.83
CA LYS A 135 -17.59 10.92 7.15
C LYS A 135 -16.33 10.07 6.97
N PHE A 136 -15.34 10.23 7.86
CA PHE A 136 -14.12 9.41 7.89
C PHE A 136 -14.15 8.48 9.10
N LEU A 137 -14.47 7.21 8.88
CA LEU A 137 -14.43 6.18 9.93
C LEU A 137 -13.05 5.53 9.95
N TYR A 138 -12.31 5.75 11.03
CA TYR A 138 -10.96 5.23 11.21
C TYR A 138 -10.91 4.15 12.29
N VAL A 139 -10.48 2.96 11.90
CA VAL A 139 -10.33 1.78 12.76
C VAL A 139 -8.85 1.36 12.79
N PRO A 140 -8.05 1.89 13.74
CA PRO A 140 -6.59 1.73 13.71
C PRO A 140 -6.13 0.27 13.86
N ASP A 141 -6.97 -0.57 14.47
CA ASP A 141 -6.70 -1.98 14.73
C ASP A 141 -7.11 -2.92 13.59
N GLU A 142 -7.42 -2.38 12.41
CA GLU A 142 -7.81 -3.13 11.22
C GLU A 142 -7.10 -2.60 9.95
N GLY A 143 -7.08 -3.43 8.91
CA GLY A 143 -6.42 -3.13 7.65
C GLY A 143 -7.40 -2.63 6.58
N HIS A 144 -7.19 -3.06 5.34
CA HIS A 144 -8.05 -2.70 4.20
C HIS A 144 -9.54 -3.10 4.38
N PHE A 145 -9.83 -4.11 5.20
CA PHE A 145 -11.18 -4.58 5.48
C PHE A 145 -11.51 -4.51 6.97
N VAL A 146 -12.79 -4.22 7.28
CA VAL A 146 -13.36 -4.24 8.63
C VAL A 146 -13.87 -5.65 8.96
N LEU A 147 -13.00 -6.49 9.53
CA LEU A 147 -13.22 -7.93 9.69
C LEU A 147 -13.75 -8.32 11.09
N ARG A 148 -13.25 -7.67 12.13
CA ARG A 148 -13.63 -7.87 13.53
C ARG A 148 -15.11 -7.59 13.68
N LEU A 149 -15.83 -8.53 14.32
CA LEU A 149 -17.30 -8.45 14.44
C LEU A 149 -17.77 -7.15 15.08
N ARG A 150 -17.06 -6.65 16.10
CA ARG A 150 -17.36 -5.38 16.77
C ARG A 150 -17.23 -4.19 15.82
N ASN A 151 -16.13 -4.09 15.10
CA ASN A 151 -15.87 -2.97 14.19
C ASN A 151 -16.78 -3.05 12.96
N ARG A 152 -17.08 -4.25 12.47
CA ARG A 152 -18.01 -4.47 11.35
C ARG A 152 -19.44 -4.04 11.69
N ARG A 153 -19.88 -4.27 12.93
CA ARG A 153 -21.17 -3.73 13.42
C ARG A 153 -21.17 -2.20 13.42
N LEU A 154 -20.09 -1.56 13.88
CA LEU A 154 -19.94 -0.10 13.83
C LEU A 154 -19.96 0.41 12.38
N TRP A 155 -19.18 -0.22 11.49
CA TRP A 155 -19.10 0.14 10.08
C TRP A 155 -20.47 0.12 9.39
N TRP A 156 -21.21 -0.99 9.53
CA TRP A 156 -22.56 -1.09 8.96
C TRP A 156 -23.52 -0.07 9.57
N GLY A 157 -23.43 0.20 10.88
CA GLY A 157 -24.24 1.24 11.52
C GLY A 157 -24.01 2.62 10.89
N VAL A 158 -22.75 3.05 10.79
CA VAL A 158 -22.39 4.35 10.19
C VAL A 158 -22.83 4.44 8.71
N VAL A 159 -22.65 3.37 7.94
CA VAL A 159 -23.06 3.34 6.53
C VAL A 159 -24.57 3.43 6.39
N LEU A 160 -25.33 2.64 7.16
CA LEU A 160 -26.79 2.65 7.09
C LEU A 160 -27.36 3.99 7.59
N ASP A 161 -26.82 4.55 8.67
CA ASP A 161 -27.22 5.87 9.17
C ASP A 161 -26.98 6.96 8.10
N TRP A 162 -25.88 6.88 7.36
CA TRP A 162 -25.59 7.80 6.25
C TRP A 162 -26.56 7.61 5.08
N LEU A 163 -26.82 6.37 4.67
CA LEU A 163 -27.79 6.10 3.60
C LEU A 163 -29.19 6.57 4.01
N ASP A 164 -29.58 6.38 5.27
CA ASP A 164 -30.84 6.88 5.80
C ASP A 164 -30.91 8.41 5.78
N GLU A 165 -29.82 9.12 6.11
CA GLU A 165 -29.73 10.58 6.08
C GLU A 165 -29.93 11.16 4.66
N TYR A 166 -29.37 10.52 3.63
CA TYR A 166 -29.33 11.08 2.27
C TYR A 166 -30.30 10.43 1.26
N LEU A 167 -30.74 9.20 1.49
CA LEU A 167 -31.58 8.45 0.54
C LEU A 167 -33.03 8.23 1.01
N ARG A 168 -33.36 8.43 2.30
CA ARG A 168 -34.76 8.28 2.74
C ARG A 168 -35.64 9.42 2.20
N PRO A 169 -36.79 9.09 1.60
CA PRO A 169 -37.80 10.10 1.26
C PRO A 169 -38.29 10.81 2.52
N GLY A 170 -38.22 12.15 2.55
CA GLY A 170 -38.71 12.96 3.66
C GLY A 170 -37.75 13.11 4.85
N ALA A 171 -36.51 12.60 4.78
CA ALA A 171 -35.50 12.91 5.79
C ALA A 171 -35.14 14.40 5.73
N ALA A 172 -35.24 15.09 6.88
CA ALA A 172 -34.77 16.46 6.99
C ALA A 172 -33.26 16.45 6.77
N LYS A 173 -32.80 17.08 5.69
CA LYS A 173 -31.36 17.28 5.46
C LYS A 173 -30.85 18.18 6.57
N THR A 174 -30.20 17.60 7.56
CA THR A 174 -29.48 18.38 8.58
C THR A 174 -28.27 18.98 7.89
N ASN A 175 -28.43 20.22 7.42
CA ASN A 175 -27.33 20.99 6.87
C ASN A 175 -26.34 21.30 8.02
N PRO A 176 -25.03 21.06 7.85
CA PRO A 176 -24.03 21.54 8.80
C PRO A 176 -23.92 23.08 8.79
#